data_AF-A0A8J7T8J2-F1
#
_entry.id   AF-A0A8J7T8J2-F1
#
_cell.length_a   1.000
_cell.length_b   1.000
_cell.length_c   1.000
_cell.angle_alpha   90.00
_cell.angle_beta   90.00
_cell.angle_gamma   90.00
#
_symmetry.space_group_name_H-M   'P 1'
#
loop_
_entity.id
_entity.type
_entity.pdbx_description
1 polymer ?
#
loop_
_entity_poly.entity_id
_entity_poly.type
_entity_poly.pdbx_seq_one_letter_code
_entity_poly.pdbx_strand_id
1 'polypeptide(L)'
;MKYRNHVKYWCRGPSWIFCSILKKSITQQRDTDSLLISDNKSQHVFTVTMRGLKMDDEDWYWCAIEIQNAGDDGYALKLTITDGKSRPALLALNTLLLNIKSQSEELVLSKKLGSALLL
;
A
#
# COMPACT_ATOMS: atom_id res chain seq x y z
N MET A 1 -11.55 -14.26 -12.77
CA MET A 1 -11.33 -13.51 -11.51
C MET A 1 -11.33 -12.01 -11.81
N LYS A 2 -12.21 -11.23 -11.16
CA LYS A 2 -12.58 -9.84 -11.52
C LYS A 2 -11.40 -8.88 -11.64
N TYR A 3 -10.43 -8.91 -10.72
CA TYR A 3 -9.40 -7.86 -10.60
C TYR A 3 -8.00 -8.19 -11.15
N ARG A 4 -7.81 -9.35 -11.76
CA ARG A 4 -6.48 -9.87 -12.15
C ARG A 4 -5.68 -8.93 -13.06
N ASN A 5 -6.33 -8.30 -14.03
CA ASN A 5 -5.68 -7.48 -15.06
C ASN A 5 -5.89 -5.97 -14.87
N HIS A 6 -6.56 -5.57 -13.80
CA HIS A 6 -6.81 -4.16 -13.50
C HIS A 6 -5.58 -3.50 -12.89
N VAL A 7 -5.43 -2.19 -13.11
CA VAL A 7 -4.33 -1.42 -12.51
C VAL A 7 -4.57 -1.33 -11.00
N LYS A 8 -3.50 -1.45 -10.22
CA LYS A 8 -3.53 -1.26 -8.77
C LYS A 8 -2.91 0.07 -8.43
N TYR A 9 -3.43 0.78 -7.44
CA TYR A 9 -2.82 2.04 -7.03
C TYR A 9 -2.88 2.26 -5.52
N TRP A 10 -1.98 3.12 -5.07
CA TRP A 10 -1.86 3.54 -3.69
C TRP A 10 -2.17 5.03 -3.61
N CYS A 11 -3.17 5.38 -2.82
CA CYS A 11 -3.68 6.74 -2.72
C CYS A 11 -3.55 7.24 -1.28
N ARG A 12 -3.22 8.52 -1.08
CA ARG A 12 -3.11 9.15 0.24
C ARG A 12 -4.15 10.26 0.41
N GLY A 13 -4.83 10.26 1.54
CA GLY A 13 -5.74 11.33 1.95
C GLY A 13 -7.01 10.78 2.62
N PRO A 14 -7.67 11.60 3.44
CA PRO A 14 -8.84 11.20 4.23
C PRO A 14 -10.11 11.01 3.40
N SER A 15 -10.17 11.54 2.18
CA SER A 15 -11.33 11.44 1.29
C SER A 15 -10.96 10.66 0.04
N TRP A 16 -11.72 9.60 -0.28
CA TRP A 16 -11.55 8.78 -1.50
C TRP A 16 -11.52 9.61 -2.78
N ILE A 17 -12.46 10.56 -2.92
CA ILE A 17 -12.63 11.37 -4.14
C ILE A 17 -11.48 12.36 -4.33
N PHE A 18 -10.82 12.77 -3.23
CA PHE A 18 -9.75 13.77 -3.23
C PHE A 18 -8.39 13.20 -2.85
N CYS A 19 -8.26 11.87 -2.79
CA CYS A 19 -7.00 11.26 -2.43
C CYS A 19 -5.95 11.53 -3.53
N SER A 20 -4.71 11.73 -3.13
CA SER A 20 -3.58 11.91 -4.04
C SER A 20 -3.02 10.54 -4.41
N ILE A 21 -3.13 10.15 -5.68
CA ILE A 21 -2.56 8.90 -6.18
C ILE A 21 -1.03 9.02 -6.14
N LEU A 22 -0.39 8.23 -5.28
CA LEU A 22 1.06 8.26 -5.09
C LEU A 22 1.79 7.33 -6.06
N LYS A 23 1.19 6.19 -6.42
CA LYS A 23 1.79 5.21 -7.33
C LYS A 23 0.72 4.32 -7.96
N LYS A 24 0.96 3.90 -9.21
CA LYS A 24 0.19 2.85 -9.91
C LYS A 24 1.09 1.66 -10.24
N SER A 25 0.54 0.45 -10.34
CA SER A 25 1.28 -0.77 -10.68
C SER A 25 1.86 -0.78 -12.11
N ILE A 26 1.35 0.09 -12.98
CA ILE A 26 1.82 0.25 -14.36
C ILE A 26 2.94 1.29 -14.51
N THR A 27 3.18 2.11 -13.49
CA THR A 27 4.25 3.11 -13.52
C THR A 27 5.60 2.39 -13.50
N GLN A 28 6.60 2.87 -14.24
CA GLN A 28 7.95 2.33 -14.16
C GLN A 28 8.50 2.50 -12.74
N GLN A 29 9.14 1.46 -12.20
CA GLN A 29 9.62 1.43 -10.82
C GLN A 29 11.07 0.96 -10.79
N ARG A 30 11.86 1.54 -9.90
CA ARG A 30 13.23 1.08 -9.60
C ARG A 30 13.29 0.52 -8.20
N ASP A 31 14.16 -0.45 -7.97
CA ASP A 31 14.33 -1.05 -6.64
C ASP A 31 14.75 -0.04 -5.57
N THR A 32 15.26 1.13 -5.95
CA THR A 32 15.62 2.23 -5.06
C THR A 32 14.47 3.19 -4.74
N ASP A 33 13.29 3.04 -5.36
CA ASP A 33 12.14 3.90 -5.08
C ASP A 33 11.66 3.69 -3.62
N SER A 34 11.24 4.77 -2.96
CA SER A 34 10.67 4.71 -1.61
C SER A 34 9.26 4.12 -1.59
N LEU A 35 8.55 4.11 -2.71
CA LEU A 35 7.22 3.54 -2.87
C LEU A 35 7.16 2.62 -4.09
N LEU A 36 6.78 1.35 -3.86
CA LEU A 36 6.62 0.32 -4.89
C LEU A 36 5.24 -0.34 -4.79
N ILE A 37 4.71 -0.72 -5.95
CA ILE A 37 3.53 -1.61 -6.07
C ILE A 37 3.91 -2.80 -6.95
N SER A 38 3.98 -3.99 -6.37
CA SER A 38 4.20 -5.24 -7.12
C SER A 38 2.86 -5.98 -7.28
N ASP A 39 2.44 -6.30 -8.50
CA ASP A 39 1.17 -7.02 -8.76
C ASP A 39 1.45 -8.48 -9.14
N ASN A 40 1.32 -9.39 -8.18
CA ASN A 40 1.44 -10.82 -8.41
C ASN A 40 0.08 -11.38 -8.89
N LYS A 41 -0.09 -11.38 -10.22
CA LYS A 41 -1.32 -11.82 -10.88
C LYS A 41 -1.64 -13.31 -10.73
N SER A 42 -0.66 -14.18 -10.43
CA SER A 42 -0.91 -15.61 -10.23
C SER A 42 -1.39 -15.89 -8.81
N GLN A 43 -0.85 -15.17 -7.83
CA GLN A 43 -1.31 -15.24 -6.44
C GLN A 43 -2.49 -14.33 -6.16
N HIS A 44 -2.84 -13.44 -7.10
CA HIS A 44 -3.90 -12.45 -6.96
C HIS A 44 -3.68 -11.54 -5.75
N VAL A 45 -2.41 -11.23 -5.49
CA VAL A 45 -1.97 -10.36 -4.41
C VAL A 45 -1.15 -9.25 -5.04
N PHE A 46 -1.43 -8.01 -4.67
CA PHE A 46 -0.48 -6.93 -4.91
C PHE A 46 0.10 -6.45 -3.60
N THR A 47 1.37 -6.04 -3.64
CA THR A 47 2.14 -5.64 -2.48
C THR A 47 2.51 -4.17 -2.60
N VAL A 48 2.17 -3.38 -1.59
CA VAL A 48 2.65 -2.00 -1.43
C VAL A 48 3.84 -2.02 -0.50
N THR A 49 4.96 -1.46 -0.95
CA THR A 49 6.18 -1.28 -0.14
C THR A 49 6.44 0.20 0.04
N MET A 50 6.45 0.69 1.28
CA MET A 50 6.86 2.06 1.63
C MET A 50 8.13 2.00 2.46
N ARG A 51 9.19 2.68 2.04
CA ARG A 51 10.51 2.68 2.70
C ARG A 51 10.86 4.08 3.20
N GLY A 52 11.58 4.12 4.31
CA GLY A 52 12.02 5.38 4.91
C GLY A 52 10.86 6.18 5.48
N LEU A 53 9.86 5.51 6.06
CA LEU A 53 8.70 6.15 6.68
C LEU A 53 9.13 7.15 7.76
N LYS A 54 8.48 8.32 7.72
CA LYS A 54 8.64 9.44 8.66
C LYS A 54 7.32 9.73 9.35
N MET A 55 7.34 10.42 10.50
CA MET A 55 6.11 10.81 11.20
C MET A 55 5.09 11.52 10.29
N ASP A 56 5.56 12.34 9.34
CA ASP A 56 4.72 13.05 8.37
C ASP A 56 4.04 12.14 7.32
N ASP A 57 4.38 10.86 7.26
CA ASP A 57 3.69 9.86 6.46
C ASP A 57 2.45 9.29 7.16
N GLU A 58 2.15 9.70 8.40
CA GLU A 58 0.90 9.34 9.08
C GLU A 58 -0.30 9.98 8.39
N ASP A 59 -1.18 9.15 7.82
CA ASP A 59 -2.38 9.61 7.11
C ASP A 59 -3.36 8.46 6.87
N TRP A 60 -4.52 8.78 6.30
CA TRP A 60 -5.36 7.81 5.62
C TRP A 60 -4.79 7.47 4.26
N TYR A 61 -4.84 6.19 3.93
CA TYR A 61 -4.43 5.64 2.66
C TYR A 61 -5.48 4.72 2.10
N TRP A 62 -5.42 4.51 0.79
CA TRP A 62 -6.29 3.60 0.07
C TRP A 62 -5.46 2.69 -0.81
N CYS A 63 -5.66 1.38 -0.66
CA CYS A 63 -5.30 0.43 -1.69
C CYS A 63 -6.49 0.28 -2.63
N ALA A 64 -6.25 0.46 -3.93
CA ALA A 64 -7.34 0.58 -4.88
C ALA A 64 -7.05 -0.12 -6.20
N ILE A 65 -8.14 -0.43 -6.90
CA ILE A 65 -8.14 -1.09 -8.20
C ILE A 65 -8.91 -0.19 -9.16
N GLU A 66 -8.23 0.20 -10.23
CA GLU A 66 -8.82 1.00 -11.30
C GLU A 66 -9.77 0.13 -12.12
N ILE A 67 -11.06 0.46 -12.18
CA ILE A 67 -12.08 -0.28 -12.92
C ILE A 67 -12.52 0.54 -14.12
N GLN A 68 -12.29 0.01 -15.34
CA GLN A 68 -12.70 0.70 -16.55
C GLN A 68 -14.22 0.82 -16.63
N ASN A 69 -14.72 2.02 -16.91
CA ASN A 69 -16.15 2.33 -17.08
C ASN A 69 -17.01 2.11 -15.82
N ALA A 70 -16.42 2.10 -14.63
CA ALA A 70 -17.14 2.04 -13.35
C ALA A 70 -16.40 2.82 -12.26
N GLY A 71 -16.96 2.87 -11.06
CA GLY A 71 -16.24 3.34 -9.88
C GLY A 71 -15.14 2.34 -9.50
N ASP A 72 -13.98 2.87 -9.15
CA ASP A 72 -12.86 2.08 -8.62
C ASP A 72 -13.25 1.39 -7.30
N ASP A 73 -12.61 0.25 -7.03
CA ASP A 73 -12.79 -0.50 -5.78
C ASP A 73 -11.57 -0.30 -4.88
N GLY A 74 -11.77 -0.18 -3.57
CA GLY A 74 -10.73 0.27 -2.66
C GLY A 74 -11.01 -0.04 -1.19
N TYR A 75 -9.94 -0.19 -0.42
CA TYR A 75 -10.01 -0.31 1.04
C TYR A 75 -9.18 0.80 1.69
N ALA A 76 -9.77 1.48 2.67
CA ALA A 76 -9.12 2.52 3.44
C ALA A 76 -8.36 1.94 4.63
N LEU A 77 -7.19 2.50 4.92
CA LEU A 77 -6.49 2.23 6.17
C LEU A 77 -5.84 3.50 6.71
N LYS A 78 -5.82 3.62 8.04
CA LYS A 78 -5.05 4.65 8.72
C LYS A 78 -3.65 4.11 8.98
N LEU A 79 -2.63 4.77 8.44
CA LEU A 79 -1.25 4.54 8.81
C LEU A 79 -0.93 5.44 10.00
N THR A 80 -0.50 4.83 11.11
CA THR A 80 -0.02 5.55 12.30
C THR A 80 1.43 5.17 12.53
N ILE A 81 2.27 6.16 12.81
CA ILE A 81 3.71 5.96 12.98
C ILE A 81 4.06 6.29 14.42
N THR A 82 4.51 5.28 15.15
CA THR A 82 4.91 5.41 16.55
C THR A 82 6.41 5.42 16.65
N ASP A 83 6.97 6.32 17.45
CA ASP A 83 8.38 6.28 17.81
C ASP A 83 8.62 5.06 18.73
N GLY A 84 9.22 4.02 18.16
CA GLY A 84 9.60 2.84 18.92
C GLY A 84 10.79 3.19 19.79
N LYS A 85 10.59 3.30 21.12
CA LYS A 85 11.66 3.57 22.10
C LYS A 85 12.95 2.84 21.74
N SER A 86 13.90 3.60 21.18
CA SER A 86 15.33 3.36 21.05
C SER A 86 15.81 1.91 21.20
N ARG A 87 16.09 1.24 20.08
CA ARG A 87 17.27 0.36 19.99
C ARG A 87 18.27 1.04 19.05
N PRO A 88 19.57 1.12 19.39
CA PRO A 88 20.57 1.53 18.41
C PRO A 88 20.73 0.37 17.42
N ALA A 89 19.83 0.30 16.44
CA ALA A 89 19.93 -0.64 15.35
C ALA A 89 20.44 0.10 14.13
N LEU A 90 21.70 -0.17 13.79
CA LEU A 90 22.31 0.11 12.50
C LEU A 90 21.26 -0.04 11.38
N LEU A 91 20.92 1.06 10.68
CA LEU A 91 20.17 1.05 9.42
C LEU A 91 18.86 0.23 9.40
N ALA A 92 18.07 0.21 10.49
CA ALA A 92 16.72 -0.36 10.38
C ALA A 92 15.91 0.48 9.37
N LEU A 93 15.71 -0.05 8.17
CA LEU A 93 14.87 0.58 7.14
C LEU A 93 13.43 0.61 7.67
N ASN A 94 12.92 1.78 8.05
CA ASN A 94 11.50 2.00 8.38
C ASN A 94 10.65 1.66 7.15
N THR A 95 10.26 0.38 7.04
CA THR A 95 9.65 -0.18 5.85
C THR A 95 8.33 -0.84 6.21
N LEU A 96 7.27 -0.42 5.52
CA LEU A 96 5.97 -1.06 5.55
C LEU A 96 5.78 -1.93 4.32
N LEU A 97 5.37 -3.17 4.53
CA LEU A 97 5.00 -4.14 3.50
C LEU A 97 3.54 -4.56 3.69
N LEU A 98 2.67 -4.12 2.79
CA LEU A 98 1.25 -4.46 2.81
C LEU A 98 0.92 -5.40 1.65
N ASN A 99 0.44 -6.62 1.96
CA ASN A 99 -0.04 -7.55 0.94
C ASN A 99 -1.56 -7.48 0.85
N ILE A 100 -2.07 -7.22 -0.34
CA ILE A 100 -3.50 -7.00 -0.57
C ILE A 100 -4.00 -8.09 -1.51
N LYS A 101 -4.90 -8.94 -1.00
CA LYS A 101 -5.57 -9.97 -1.80
C LYS A 101 -6.67 -9.32 -2.62
N SER A 102 -6.66 -9.60 -3.91
CA SER A 102 -7.67 -9.19 -4.90
C SER A 102 -8.70 -10.29 -5.20
N GLN A 103 -8.79 -11.31 -4.34
CA GLN A 103 -9.52 -12.58 -4.58
C GLN A 103 -11.01 -12.59 -4.17
N SER A 104 -11.59 -11.47 -3.72
CA SER A 104 -13.01 -11.39 -3.32
C SER A 104 -13.73 -10.24 -4.03
N GLU A 105 -15.05 -10.16 -3.87
CA GLU A 105 -15.84 -8.97 -4.19
C GLU A 105 -15.41 -7.74 -3.37
N GLU A 106 -14.52 -7.94 -2.39
CA GLU A 106 -13.89 -6.94 -1.53
C GLU A 106 -12.36 -7.11 -1.51
N LEU A 107 -11.60 -6.03 -1.32
CA LEU A 107 -10.15 -6.05 -1.13
C LEU A 107 -9.80 -6.44 0.32
N VAL A 108 -8.96 -7.47 0.49
CA VAL A 108 -8.56 -7.93 1.84
C VAL A 108 -7.09 -7.61 2.10
N LEU A 109 -6.82 -6.88 3.16
CA LEU A 109 -5.47 -6.59 3.65
C LEU A 109 -4.92 -7.77 4.47
N SER A 110 -3.75 -8.27 4.08
CA SER A 110 -2.98 -9.25 4.86
C SER A 110 -1.69 -8.59 5.38
N LYS A 111 -1.66 -8.28 6.68
CA LYS A 111 -0.46 -7.76 7.37
C LYS A 111 0.65 -8.84 7.30
N LYS A 112 1.88 -8.47 6.91
CA LYS A 112 3.06 -9.35 7.03
C LYS A 112 4.14 -8.62 7.83
N LEU A 113 4.65 -9.28 8.87
CA LEU A 113 5.58 -8.71 9.84
C LEU A 113 6.85 -8.15 9.18
N GLY A 114 7.03 -6.84 9.34
CA GLY A 114 8.26 -6.08 9.23
C GLY A 114 8.01 -4.81 10.05
N SER A 115 8.91 -4.49 10.99
CA SER A 115 8.70 -3.61 12.15
C SER A 115 8.00 -2.27 11.86
N ALA A 116 6.67 -2.27 11.89
CA ALA A 116 5.80 -1.15 12.17
C ALA A 116 4.54 -1.73 12.82
N LEU A 117 4.36 -1.43 14.10
CA LEU A 117 3.25 -1.94 14.91
C LEU A 117 1.97 -1.24 14.42
N LEU A 118 1.21 -1.89 13.54
CA LEU A 118 -0.17 -1.48 13.25
C LEU A 118 -1.04 -2.09 14.34
N LEU A 119 -1.62 -1.26 15.20
CA LEU A 119 -2.73 -1.65 16.09
C LEU A 119 -3.85 -2.36 15.32
#